data_AF-A0A945MRS5-F1
#
_entry.id   AF-A0A945MRS5-F1
#
_cell.length_a   1.000
_cell.length_b   1.000
_cell.length_c   1.000
_cell.angle_alpha   90.00
_cell.angle_beta   90.00
_cell.angle_gamma   90.00
#
_symmetry.space_group_name_H-M   'P 1'
#
loop_
_entity.id
_entity.type
_entity.pdbx_description
1 polymer ?
#
loop_
_entity_poly.entity_id
_entity_poly.type
_entity_poly.pdbx_seq_one_letter_code
_entity_poly.pdbx_strand_id
1 'polypeptide(L)'
;MQAKTKSGLILGSTLLIGALLGALLFGWFVRDRMRHIPHPRHFSHRMERMIEPQDEAQQVALREILMRYQDKLWDIDIAHREGLKAHMDAVLAELRPILSEEQFRRVERRRRRLGELMGPWRDGRRNRQRE
;
A
#
# COMPACT_ATOMS: atom_id res chain seq x y z
N MET A 1 -35.99 -1.68 37.61
CA MET A 1 -35.27 -1.06 36.47
C MET A 1 -36.16 -1.14 35.23
N GLN A 2 -36.51 0.01 34.63
CA GLN A 2 -37.54 0.10 33.60
C GLN A 2 -37.20 -0.73 32.34
N ALA A 3 -38.20 -1.38 31.75
CA ALA A 3 -38.05 -2.25 30.56
C ALA A 3 -37.39 -1.55 29.35
N LYS A 4 -37.53 -0.22 29.27
CA LYS A 4 -36.88 0.64 28.27
C LYS A 4 -35.35 0.60 28.36
N THR A 5 -34.81 0.56 29.57
CA THR A 5 -33.35 0.52 29.82
C THR A 5 -32.76 -0.84 29.46
N LYS A 6 -33.47 -1.95 29.75
CA LYS A 6 -33.04 -3.30 29.38
C LYS A 6 -33.00 -3.50 27.86
N SER A 7 -34.01 -2.98 27.15
CA SER A 7 -34.08 -3.08 25.69
C SER A 7 -32.98 -2.27 25.01
N GLY A 8 -32.71 -1.05 25.49
CA GLY A 8 -31.60 -0.23 24.99
C GLY A 8 -30.23 -0.89 25.21
N LEU A 9 -30.04 -1.58 26.34
CA LEU A 9 -28.79 -2.28 26.66
C LEU A 9 -28.53 -3.48 25.74
N ILE A 10 -29.58 -4.21 25.36
CA ILE A 10 -29.48 -5.35 24.44
C ILE A 10 -29.18 -4.85 23.02
N LEU A 11 -29.86 -3.80 22.55
CA LEU A 11 -29.59 -3.17 21.26
C LEU A 11 -28.17 -2.56 21.17
N GLY A 12 -27.73 -1.89 22.25
CA GLY A 12 -26.38 -1.32 22.29
C GLY A 12 -25.30 -2.40 22.23
N SER A 13 -25.48 -3.51 22.97
CA SER A 13 -24.50 -4.60 23.00
C SER A 13 -24.42 -5.37 21.68
N THR A 14 -25.55 -5.65 21.01
CA THR A 14 -25.53 -6.31 19.70
C THR A 14 -24.91 -5.43 18.61
N LEU A 15 -25.17 -4.11 18.63
CA LEU A 15 -24.53 -3.17 17.72
C LEU A 15 -23.01 -3.13 17.89
N LEU A 16 -22.55 -3.13 19.14
CA LEU A 16 -21.12 -3.12 19.47
C LEU A 16 -20.42 -4.40 18.98
N ILE A 17 -21.06 -5.56 19.16
CA ILE A 17 -20.56 -6.84 18.67
C ILE A 17 -20.51 -6.84 17.13
N GLY A 18 -21.56 -6.38 16.45
CA GLY A 18 -21.59 -6.27 14.99
C GLY A 18 -20.51 -5.35 14.44
N ALA A 19 -20.29 -4.20 15.09
CA ALA A 19 -19.25 -3.26 14.71
C ALA A 19 -17.83 -3.83 14.91
N LEU A 20 -17.60 -4.55 16.02
CA LEU A 20 -16.32 -5.24 16.28
C LEU A 20 -16.04 -6.32 15.24
N LEU A 21 -17.03 -7.16 14.91
CA LEU A 21 -16.90 -8.19 13.89
C LEU A 21 -16.65 -7.59 12.51
N GLY A 22 -17.38 -6.54 12.14
CA GLY A 22 -17.18 -5.82 10.89
C GLY A 22 -15.77 -5.22 10.78
N ALA A 23 -15.28 -4.59 11.85
CA ALA A 23 -13.92 -4.03 11.89
C ALA A 23 -12.84 -5.11 11.77
N LEU A 24 -13.03 -6.26 12.42
CA LEU A 24 -12.08 -7.37 12.39
C LEU A 24 -12.00 -8.01 11.00
N LEU A 25 -13.16 -8.26 10.37
CA LEU A 25 -13.25 -8.80 9.02
C LEU A 25 -12.67 -7.83 7.99
N PHE A 26 -12.95 -6.53 8.12
CA PHE A 26 -12.38 -5.51 7.25
C PHE A 26 -10.86 -5.43 7.41
N GLY A 27 -10.35 -5.48 8.65
CA GLY A 27 -8.92 -5.51 8.92
C GLY A 27 -8.22 -6.74 8.33
N TRP A 28 -8.85 -7.91 8.42
CA TRP A 28 -8.35 -9.14 7.80
C TRP A 28 -8.35 -9.06 6.27
N PHE A 29 -9.45 -8.61 5.67
CA PHE A 29 -9.59 -8.45 4.22
C PHE A 29 -8.57 -7.47 3.63
N VAL A 30 -8.37 -6.32 4.28
CA VAL A 30 -7.37 -5.32 3.86
C VAL A 30 -5.95 -5.90 3.99
N ARG A 31 -5.66 -6.65 5.06
CA ARG A 31 -4.34 -7.24 5.31
C ARG A 31 -3.97 -8.33 4.29
N ASP A 32 -4.94 -9.12 3.85
CA ASP A 32 -4.72 -10.19 2.88
C ASP A 32 -4.57 -9.64 1.44
N ARG A 33 -5.44 -8.70 1.05
CA ARG A 33 -5.49 -8.19 -0.33
C ARG A 33 -4.41 -7.15 -0.65
N MET A 34 -3.99 -6.32 0.31
CA MET A 34 -2.95 -5.29 0.07
C MET A 34 -1.51 -5.80 0.22
N ARG A 35 -1.29 -7.03 0.72
CA ARG A 35 0.06 -7.59 0.89
C ARG A 35 0.73 -8.09 -0.40
N HIS A 36 -0.01 -8.14 -1.51
CA HIS A 36 0.37 -8.94 -2.67
C HIS A 36 0.94 -8.16 -3.86
N ILE A 37 1.27 -6.88 -3.74
CA ILE A 37 2.18 -6.26 -4.73
C ILE A 37 3.61 -6.52 -4.22
N PRO A 38 4.31 -7.57 -4.72
CA PRO A 38 5.71 -7.76 -4.38
C PRO A 38 6.45 -6.47 -4.72
N HIS A 39 7.02 -5.86 -3.71
CA HIS A 39 7.96 -4.77 -3.92
C HIS A 39 9.03 -5.26 -4.91
N PRO A 40 9.34 -4.49 -5.98
CA PRO A 40 10.29 -4.88 -7.01
C PRO A 40 11.62 -5.48 -6.49
N ARG A 41 12.11 -5.04 -5.32
CA ARG A 41 13.34 -5.57 -4.68
C ARG A 41 13.27 -7.03 -4.29
N HIS A 42 12.08 -7.55 -3.98
CA HIS A 42 11.88 -8.93 -3.58
C HIS A 42 11.34 -9.80 -4.71
N PHE A 43 11.16 -9.23 -5.91
CA PHE A 43 10.63 -9.95 -7.06
C PHE A 43 11.57 -11.10 -7.47
N SER A 44 12.85 -10.79 -7.71
CA SER A 44 13.86 -11.79 -8.06
C SER A 44 13.99 -12.89 -7.00
N HIS A 45 14.18 -12.51 -5.73
CA HIS A 45 14.32 -13.47 -4.62
C HIS A 45 13.08 -14.36 -4.41
N ARG A 46 11.88 -13.81 -4.58
CA ARG A 46 10.62 -14.57 -4.43
C ARG A 46 10.42 -15.52 -5.61
N MET A 47 10.71 -15.08 -6.83
CA MET A 47 10.63 -15.90 -8.03
C MET A 47 11.66 -17.02 -8.01
N GLU A 48 12.90 -16.74 -7.60
CA GLU A 48 13.97 -17.73 -7.46
C GLU A 48 13.59 -18.81 -6.43
N ARG A 49 13.02 -18.41 -5.28
CA ARG A 49 12.49 -19.35 -4.28
C ARG A 49 11.29 -20.17 -4.75
N MET A 50 10.46 -19.63 -5.64
CA MET A 50 9.28 -20.34 -6.15
C MET A 50 9.65 -21.34 -7.24
N ILE A 51 10.67 -21.02 -8.03
CA ILE A 51 11.13 -21.85 -9.15
C ILE A 51 12.05 -22.98 -8.68
N GLU A 52 12.76 -22.77 -7.56
CA GLU A 52 13.68 -23.77 -6.96
C GLU A 52 14.66 -24.34 -8.00
N PRO A 53 15.64 -23.54 -8.48
CA PRO A 53 16.57 -23.98 -9.52
C PRO A 53 17.36 -25.21 -9.07
N GLN A 54 17.52 -26.17 -9.98
CA GLN A 54 18.09 -27.49 -9.70
C GLN A 54 19.62 -27.51 -9.84
N ASP A 55 20.18 -26.57 -10.59
CA ASP A 55 21.63 -26.42 -10.80
C ASP A 55 22.06 -24.94 -10.84
N GLU A 56 23.37 -24.70 -10.66
CA GLU A 56 23.93 -23.34 -10.62
C GLU A 56 23.81 -22.61 -11.96
N ALA A 57 23.89 -23.32 -13.09
CA ALA A 57 23.77 -22.71 -14.41
C ALA A 57 22.35 -22.15 -14.65
N GLN A 58 21.34 -22.90 -14.23
CA GLN A 58 19.94 -22.50 -14.23
C GLN A 58 19.71 -21.33 -13.28
N GLN A 59 20.33 -21.34 -12.09
CA GLN A 59 20.23 -20.24 -11.13
C GLN A 59 20.78 -18.93 -11.72
N VAL A 60 21.95 -18.97 -12.36
CA VAL A 60 22.57 -17.79 -12.98
C VAL A 60 21.71 -17.27 -14.14
N ALA A 61 21.25 -18.16 -15.03
CA ALA A 61 20.40 -17.78 -16.16
C ALA A 61 19.06 -17.18 -15.69
N LEU A 62 18.46 -17.78 -14.67
CA LEU A 62 17.22 -17.30 -14.07
C LEU A 62 17.42 -15.91 -13.43
N ARG A 63 18.50 -15.72 -12.68
CA ARG A 63 18.82 -14.44 -12.03
C ARG A 63 18.98 -13.31 -13.04
N GLU A 64 19.64 -13.55 -14.18
CA GLU A 64 19.79 -12.54 -15.23
C GLU A 64 18.43 -12.09 -15.78
N ILE A 65 17.54 -13.04 -16.08
CA ILE A 65 16.18 -12.75 -16.56
C ILE A 65 15.40 -11.98 -15.50
N LEU A 66 15.38 -12.47 -14.25
CA LEU A 66 14.62 -11.87 -13.16
C LEU A 66 15.10 -10.46 -12.82
N MET A 67 16.41 -10.19 -12.87
CA MET A 67 16.96 -8.85 -12.64
C MET A 67 16.49 -7.86 -13.71
N ARG A 68 16.50 -8.26 -14.99
CA ARG A 68 16.04 -7.41 -16.10
C ARG A 68 14.58 -6.99 -15.95
N TYR A 69 13.73 -7.92 -15.52
CA TYR A 69 12.32 -7.63 -15.28
C TYR A 69 12.09 -6.88 -13.96
N GLN A 70 12.91 -7.13 -12.94
CA GLN A 70 12.90 -6.33 -11.71
C GLN A 70 13.15 -4.84 -11.98
N ASP A 71 14.11 -4.51 -12.86
CA ASP A 71 14.38 -3.12 -13.21
C ASP A 71 13.22 -2.49 -14.01
N LYS A 72 12.58 -3.23 -14.92
CA LYS A 72 11.36 -2.77 -15.60
C LYS A 72 10.20 -2.52 -14.62
N LEU A 73 10.00 -3.42 -13.66
CA LEU A 73 8.98 -3.25 -12.63
C LEU A 73 9.26 -2.03 -11.74
N TRP A 74 10.55 -1.75 -11.49
CA TRP A 74 10.96 -0.54 -10.79
C TRP A 74 10.58 0.73 -11.56
N ASP A 75 10.84 0.76 -12.86
CA ASP A 75 10.52 1.92 -13.70
C ASP A 75 9.00 2.15 -13.79
N ILE A 76 8.21 1.08 -13.87
CA ILE A 76 6.74 1.14 -13.82
C ILE A 76 6.26 1.71 -12.47
N ASP A 77 6.84 1.27 -11.35
CA ASP A 77 6.45 1.78 -10.02
C ASP A 77 6.77 3.28 -9.88
N ILE A 78 7.92 3.74 -10.40
CA ILE A 78 8.26 5.17 -10.43
C ILE A 78 7.23 5.95 -11.26
N ALA A 79 6.99 5.54 -12.49
CA ALA A 79 6.06 6.23 -13.39
C ALA A 79 4.64 6.28 -12.83
N HIS A 80 4.18 5.17 -12.23
CA HIS A 80 2.87 5.10 -11.60
C HIS A 80 2.76 6.04 -10.38
N ARG A 81 3.81 6.15 -9.56
CA ARG A 81 3.83 7.08 -8.42
C ARG A 81 3.80 8.54 -8.86
N GLU A 82 4.57 8.88 -9.90
CA GLU A 82 4.58 10.22 -10.47
C GLU A 82 3.21 10.58 -11.04
N GLY A 83 2.59 9.67 -11.81
CA GLY A 83 1.24 9.84 -12.34
C GLY A 83 0.20 10.00 -11.23
N LEU A 84 0.25 9.14 -10.20
CA LEU A 84 -0.65 9.23 -9.05
C LEU A 84 -0.49 10.56 -8.31
N LYS A 85 0.76 11.02 -8.09
CA LYS A 85 1.02 12.32 -7.46
C LYS A 85 0.42 13.46 -8.28
N ALA A 86 0.64 13.46 -9.60
CA ALA A 86 0.11 14.49 -10.50
C ALA A 86 -1.42 14.54 -10.46
N HIS A 87 -2.10 13.39 -10.49
CA HIS A 87 -3.56 13.33 -10.37
C HIS A 87 -4.07 13.81 -9.01
N MET A 88 -3.40 13.43 -7.92
CA MET A 88 -3.76 13.92 -6.58
C MET A 88 -3.53 15.43 -6.42
N ASP A 89 -2.49 15.97 -7.06
CA ASP A 89 -2.25 17.42 -7.11
C ASP A 89 -3.34 18.15 -7.91
N ALA A 90 -3.77 17.58 -9.05
CA ALA A 90 -4.87 18.12 -9.86
C ALA A 90 -6.20 18.15 -9.09
N VAL A 91 -6.57 17.04 -8.44
CA VAL A 91 -7.77 16.96 -7.58
C VAL A 91 -7.71 18.02 -6.47
N LEU A 92 -6.56 18.22 -5.84
CA LEU A 92 -6.42 19.23 -4.79
C LEU A 92 -6.60 20.66 -5.33
N ALA A 93 -6.12 20.93 -6.55
CA ALA A 93 -6.30 22.21 -7.22
C ALA A 93 -7.78 22.48 -7.54
N GLU A 94 -8.50 21.48 -8.05
CA GLU A 94 -9.93 21.57 -8.36
C GLU A 94 -10.81 21.70 -7.11
N LEU A 95 -10.43 21.05 -6.00
CA LEU A 95 -11.17 21.15 -4.74
C LEU A 95 -10.90 22.46 -3.99
N ARG A 96 -9.77 23.12 -4.23
CA ARG A 96 -9.37 24.34 -3.51
C ARG A 96 -10.45 25.44 -3.46
N PRO A 97 -11.14 25.81 -4.56
CA PRO A 97 -12.18 26.84 -4.50
C PRO A 97 -13.44 26.43 -3.73
N ILE A 98 -13.64 25.13 -3.47
CA ILE A 98 -14.86 24.59 -2.83
C ILE A 98 -14.63 24.36 -1.33
N LEU A 99 -13.38 24.11 -0.93
CA LEU A 99 -13.02 23.81 0.44
C LEU A 99 -12.76 25.07 1.26
N SER A 100 -13.15 25.04 2.53
CA SER A 100 -12.65 26.02 3.50
C SER A 100 -11.16 25.82 3.77
N GLU A 101 -10.48 26.87 4.24
CA GLU A 101 -9.05 26.81 4.59
C GLU A 101 -8.74 25.69 5.61
N GLU A 102 -9.62 25.46 6.59
CA GLU A 102 -9.45 24.36 7.55
C GLU A 102 -9.59 22.98 6.90
N GLN A 103 -10.56 22.82 5.99
CA GLN A 103 -10.75 21.57 5.25
C GLN A 103 -9.54 21.28 4.36
N PHE A 104 -9.03 22.30 3.67
CA PHE A 104 -7.84 22.20 2.84
C PHE A 104 -6.61 21.75 3.65
N ARG A 105 -6.35 22.38 4.80
CA ARG A 105 -5.23 21.99 5.69
C ARG A 105 -5.38 20.57 6.26
N ARG A 106 -6.60 20.07 6.47
CA ARG A 106 -6.80 18.66 6.88
C ARG A 106 -6.43 17.69 5.76
N VAL A 107 -6.86 17.97 4.54
CA VAL A 107 -6.53 17.16 3.35
C VAL A 107 -5.03 17.18 3.09
N GLU A 108 -4.39 18.35 3.13
CA GLU A 108 -2.95 18.49 2.89
C GLU A 108 -2.12 17.72 3.93
N ARG A 109 -2.45 17.81 5.22
CA ARG A 109 -1.76 17.05 6.29
C ARG A 109 -1.94 15.54 6.16
N ARG A 110 -3.08 15.08 5.63
CA ARG A 110 -3.31 13.65 5.35
C ARG A 110 -2.46 13.21 4.16
N ARG A 111 -2.38 14.03 3.10
CA ARG A 111 -1.57 13.79 1.90
C ARG A 111 -0.07 13.70 2.22
N ARG A 112 0.46 14.64 3.00
CA ARG A 112 1.88 14.62 3.42
C ARG A 112 2.23 13.34 4.17
N ARG A 113 1.40 12.95 5.15
CA ARG A 113 1.58 11.68 5.88
C ARG A 113 1.52 10.46 4.97
N LEU A 114 0.63 10.45 3.99
CA LEU A 114 0.55 9.35 3.02
C LEU A 114 1.80 9.29 2.13
N GLY A 115 2.31 10.45 1.68
CA GLY A 115 3.55 10.55 0.91
C GLY A 115 4.79 10.15 1.70
N GLU A 116 4.86 10.48 3.00
CA GLU A 116 5.90 10.03 3.92
C GLU A 116 5.85 8.51 4.15
N LEU A 117 4.65 7.94 4.28
CA LEU A 117 4.45 6.49 4.45
C LEU A 117 4.78 5.70 3.18
N MET A 118 4.51 6.29 2.00
CA MET A 118 4.91 5.73 0.71
C MET A 118 6.41 5.95 0.42
N GLY A 119 7.04 6.90 1.13
CA GLY A 119 8.48 7.16 1.23
C GLY A 119 9.17 7.54 -0.09
N PRO A 120 10.27 8.33 -0.06
CA PRO A 120 11.23 8.28 -1.15
C PRO A 120 11.85 6.88 -1.13
N TRP A 121 11.72 6.12 -2.22
CA TRP A 121 12.56 4.94 -2.37
C TRP A 121 14.01 5.43 -2.34
N ARG A 122 14.77 5.09 -1.29
CA ARG A 122 16.24 5.21 -1.32
C ARG A 122 16.69 4.55 -2.61
N ASP A 123 17.17 5.36 -3.55
CA ASP A 123 17.58 4.97 -4.88
C ASP A 123 18.52 3.77 -4.80
N GLY A 124 17.95 2.58 -5.07
CA GLY A 124 18.68 1.32 -5.03
C GLY A 124 19.64 1.19 -6.21
N ARG A 125 19.54 2.05 -7.24
CA ARG A 125 20.49 2.08 -8.35
C ARG A 125 21.85 2.60 -7.91
N ARG A 126 21.91 3.49 -6.91
CA ARG A 126 23.17 4.08 -6.43
C ARG A 126 24.10 3.09 -5.71
N ASN A 127 23.56 2.03 -5.12
CA ASN A 127 24.36 1.03 -4.40
C ASN A 127 24.81 -0.14 -5.29
N ARG A 128 24.13 -0.43 -6.41
CA ARG A 128 24.51 -1.53 -7.33
C ARG A 128 25.64 -1.17 -8.31
N GLN A 129 26.05 0.09 -8.39
CA GLN A 129 27.21 0.52 -9.19
C GLN A 129 28.52 0.64 -8.38
N ARG A 130 28.51 0.23 -7.10
CA ARG A 130 29.66 0.33 -6.19
C ARG A 130 30.21 -1.01 -5.69
N GLU A 131 29.67 -2.12 -6.18
CA GLU A 131 30.17 -3.49 -5.98
C GLU A 131 30.51 -4.08 -7.35
#